data_AF-A0A2D3UVY3-F1
#
_entry.id   AF-A0A2D3UVY3-F1
#
_cell.length_a   1.000
_cell.length_b   1.000
_cell.length_c   1.000
_cell.angle_alpha   90.00
_cell.angle_beta   90.00
_cell.angle_gamma   90.00
#
_symmetry.space_group_name_H-M   'P 1'
#
loop_
_entity.id
_entity.type
_entity.pdbx_description
1 polymer ?
#
loop_
_entity_poly.entity_id
_entity_poly.type
_entity_poly.pdbx_seq_one_letter_code
_entity_poly.pdbx_strand_id
1 'polypeptide(L)'
;MSDALDKIITSSPTDHVKVELLLASPLRRALQTCQLSFAPGIERGLVVVAVPHAEEVSTTPSDTGSPVDELREEFGEVDFNFLKEKWYLREGEFSSDPKAVNERAKKLRRWIKQRPEREIALVSHGFFNHFLTGEVTDEGEQTTPW
;
A
#
# COMPACT_ATOMS: atom_id res chain seq x y z
N MET A 1 13.50 8.88 -21.10
CA MET A 1 13.13 7.76 -20.20
C MET A 1 11.91 8.22 -19.42
N SER A 2 10.71 8.00 -19.97
CA SER A 2 9.46 8.61 -19.50
C SER A 2 8.28 7.63 -19.57
N ASP A 3 8.50 6.35 -19.28
CA ASP A 3 7.47 5.30 -19.45
C ASP A 3 7.04 4.66 -18.12
N ALA A 4 7.36 5.27 -16.98
CA ALA A 4 7.04 4.70 -15.66
C ALA A 4 5.83 5.33 -14.95
N LEU A 5 5.28 6.44 -15.48
CA LEU A 5 4.25 7.24 -14.80
C LEU A 5 2.82 7.06 -15.34
N ASP A 6 2.62 6.32 -16.43
CA ASP A 6 1.32 6.22 -17.14
C ASP A 6 0.26 5.31 -16.48
N LYS A 7 0.37 4.99 -15.17
CA LYS A 7 -0.60 4.12 -14.49
C LYS A 7 -1.08 4.63 -13.14
N ILE A 8 -1.20 5.94 -12.96
CA ILE A 8 -2.06 6.47 -11.89
C ILE A 8 -3.48 6.59 -12.47
N ILE A 9 -4.24 5.50 -12.40
CA ILE A 9 -5.64 5.46 -12.84
C ILE A 9 -6.50 6.04 -11.72
N THR A 10 -7.12 7.20 -11.95
CA THR A 10 -8.30 7.64 -11.21
C THR A 10 -9.49 6.83 -11.71
N SER A 11 -9.97 5.84 -10.95
CA SER A 11 -10.99 4.89 -11.42
C SER A 11 -12.43 5.41 -11.25
N SER A 12 -13.25 5.20 -12.27
CA SER A 12 -14.72 5.20 -12.20
C SER A 12 -15.22 3.86 -11.61
N PRO A 13 -16.43 3.76 -11.03
CA PRO A 13 -16.98 2.50 -10.49
C PRO A 13 -16.94 1.31 -11.47
N THR A 14 -16.94 1.58 -12.77
CA THR A 14 -16.86 0.57 -13.85
C THR A 14 -15.46 -0.01 -14.06
N ASP A 15 -14.41 0.71 -13.65
CA ASP A 15 -13.03 0.24 -13.81
C ASP A 15 -12.68 -0.88 -12.82
N HIS A 16 -13.43 -0.99 -11.71
CA HIS A 16 -13.27 -2.07 -10.74
C HIS A 16 -13.50 -3.48 -11.34
N VAL A 17 -14.09 -3.59 -12.54
CA VAL A 17 -14.31 -4.88 -13.22
C VAL A 17 -13.00 -5.51 -13.69
N LYS A 18 -11.97 -4.70 -13.99
CA LYS A 18 -10.71 -5.17 -14.56
C LYS A 18 -9.62 -5.47 -13.54
N VAL A 19 -9.79 -5.03 -12.28
CA VAL A 19 -8.82 -5.27 -11.22
C VAL A 19 -8.70 -6.77 -10.94
N GLU A 20 -7.46 -7.26 -10.96
CA GLU A 20 -7.12 -8.68 -10.78
C GLU A 20 -6.52 -8.95 -9.39
N LEU A 21 -5.99 -7.91 -8.72
CA LEU A 21 -5.41 -8.00 -7.38
C LEU A 21 -5.68 -6.72 -6.58
N LEU A 22 -6.13 -6.90 -5.34
CA LEU A 22 -6.30 -5.84 -4.36
C LEU A 22 -5.17 -5.90 -3.34
N LEU A 23 -4.43 -4.81 -3.23
CA LEU A 23 -3.40 -4.60 -2.22
C LEU A 23 -3.82 -3.46 -1.31
N ALA A 24 -3.53 -3.60 -0.02
CA ALA A 24 -3.76 -2.52 0.93
C ALA A 24 -2.61 -2.44 1.94
N SER A 25 -2.32 -1.22 2.40
CA SER A 25 -1.57 -1.05 3.64
C SER A 25 -2.30 -1.76 4.80
N PRO A 26 -1.57 -2.38 5.74
CA PRO A 26 -2.17 -3.04 6.90
C PRO A 26 -2.76 -2.07 7.95
N LEU A 27 -2.70 -0.75 7.75
CA LEU A 27 -3.36 0.21 8.63
C LEU A 27 -4.88 0.17 8.42
N ARG A 28 -5.65 0.17 9.52
CA ARG A 28 -7.13 0.03 9.53
C ARG A 28 -7.83 0.89 8.49
N ARG A 29 -7.47 2.17 8.39
CA ARG A 29 -8.08 3.11 7.43
C ARG A 29 -7.90 2.67 5.97
N ALA A 30 -6.77 2.06 5.61
CA ALA A 30 -6.50 1.59 4.26
C ALA A 30 -7.21 0.26 3.98
N LEU A 31 -7.22 -0.67 4.94
CA LEU A 31 -8.00 -1.91 4.85
C LEU A 31 -9.49 -1.62 4.67
N GLN A 32 -10.05 -0.76 5.52
CA GLN A 32 -11.46 -0.34 5.44
C GLN A 32 -11.76 0.35 4.11
N THR A 33 -10.90 1.28 3.66
CA THR A 33 -11.06 1.94 2.36
C THR A 33 -11.05 0.93 1.21
N CYS A 34 -10.12 -0.02 1.23
CA CYS A 34 -10.01 -1.04 0.20
C CYS A 34 -11.29 -1.91 0.14
N GLN A 35 -11.76 -2.40 1.29
CA GLN A 35 -12.98 -3.21 1.34
C GLN A 35 -14.22 -2.45 0.86
N LEU A 36 -14.38 -1.19 1.27
CA LEU A 36 -15.54 -0.37 0.87
C LEU A 36 -15.49 0.04 -0.60
N SER A 37 -14.33 0.52 -1.08
CA SER A 37 -14.19 0.99 -2.46
C SER A 37 -14.22 -0.14 -3.49
N PHE A 38 -13.77 -1.34 -3.11
CA PHE A 38 -13.70 -2.49 -4.00
C PHE A 38 -14.66 -3.62 -3.60
N ALA A 39 -15.72 -3.33 -2.84
CA ALA A 39 -16.72 -4.31 -2.43
C ALA A 39 -17.26 -5.15 -3.61
N PRO A 40 -17.60 -4.57 -4.80
CA PRO A 40 -18.01 -5.38 -5.94
C PRO A 40 -16.93 -6.33 -6.47
N GLY A 41 -15.64 -6.01 -6.29
CA GLY A 41 -14.52 -6.89 -6.64
C GLY A 41 -14.38 -8.05 -5.66
N ILE A 42 -14.55 -7.77 -4.37
CA ILE A 42 -14.51 -8.76 -3.30
C ILE A 42 -15.69 -9.73 -3.41
N GLU A 43 -16.89 -9.23 -3.71
CA GLU A 43 -18.09 -10.06 -3.97
C GLU A 43 -17.90 -11.02 -5.16
N ARG A 44 -17.03 -10.68 -6.12
CA ARG A 44 -16.64 -11.57 -7.23
C ARG A 44 -15.53 -12.56 -6.86
N GLY A 45 -14.97 -12.46 -5.66
CA GLY A 45 -13.94 -13.37 -5.14
C GLY A 45 -12.52 -12.79 -5.09
N LEU A 46 -12.32 -11.49 -5.29
CA LEU A 46 -11.00 -10.88 -5.05
C LEU A 46 -10.69 -10.84 -3.54
N VAL A 47 -9.48 -11.26 -3.18
CA VAL A 47 -8.97 -11.17 -1.82
C VAL A 47 -8.07 -9.94 -1.69
N VAL A 48 -8.25 -9.16 -0.62
CA VAL A 48 -7.36 -8.05 -0.27
C VAL A 48 -6.10 -8.63 0.37
N VAL A 49 -4.94 -8.26 -0.14
CA VAL A 49 -3.63 -8.63 0.43
C VAL A 49 -3.06 -7.45 1.21
N ALA A 50 -2.79 -7.66 2.50
CA ALA A 50 -2.16 -6.66 3.36
C ALA A 50 -0.64 -6.62 3.11
N VAL A 51 -0.13 -5.48 2.65
CA VAL A 51 1.27 -5.29 2.25
C VAL A 51 1.96 -4.29 3.18
N PRO A 52 2.87 -4.73 4.08
CA PRO A 52 3.47 -3.85 5.09
C PRO A 52 4.30 -2.73 4.45
N HIS A 53 4.93 -2.97 3.30
CA HIS A 53 5.70 -1.97 2.57
C HIS A 53 4.88 -0.75 2.15
N ALA A 54 3.55 -0.83 2.15
CA ALA A 54 2.64 0.27 1.82
C ALA A 54 2.17 1.09 3.04
N GLU A 55 2.76 0.91 4.22
CA GLU A 55 2.51 1.73 5.42
C GLU A 55 2.85 3.22 5.20
N GLU A 56 2.15 4.09 5.92
CA GLU A 56 2.43 5.53 5.95
C GLU A 56 3.83 5.81 6.54
N VAL A 57 4.32 7.01 6.27
CA VAL A 57 5.62 7.52 6.73
C VAL A 57 5.38 8.60 7.79
N SER A 58 5.30 8.19 9.05
CA SER A 58 5.04 9.13 10.14
C SER A 58 5.42 8.49 11.47
N THR A 59 5.60 9.29 12.52
CA THR A 59 5.78 8.83 13.91
C THR A 59 4.52 8.99 14.76
N THR A 60 3.42 9.48 14.16
CA THR A 60 2.19 9.72 14.92
C THR A 60 1.57 8.40 15.40
N PRO A 61 0.93 8.39 16.60
CA PRO A 61 0.27 7.20 17.10
C PRO A 61 -0.84 6.67 16.19
N SER A 62 -1.51 7.57 15.44
CA SER A 62 -2.58 7.22 14.49
C SER A 62 -2.10 6.42 13.29
N ASP A 63 -0.80 6.37 13.05
CA ASP A 63 -0.23 5.56 11.98
C ASP A 63 0.28 4.21 12.49
N THR A 64 0.18 3.93 13.79
CA THR A 64 0.79 2.72 14.37
C THR A 64 -0.07 1.52 14.02
N GLY A 65 0.57 0.51 13.43
CA GLY A 65 -0.08 -0.75 13.10
C GLY A 65 -0.64 -1.50 14.31
N SER A 66 -1.28 -2.64 14.06
CA SER A 66 -1.85 -3.48 15.10
C SER A 66 -1.42 -4.93 14.94
N PRO A 67 -1.43 -5.72 16.03
CA PRO A 67 -1.19 -7.15 15.96
C PRO A 67 -2.05 -7.82 14.88
N VAL A 68 -1.48 -8.81 14.19
CA VAL A 68 -2.15 -9.47 13.07
C VAL A 68 -3.45 -10.14 13.50
N ASP A 69 -3.51 -10.67 14.72
CA ASP A 69 -4.71 -11.35 15.21
C ASP A 69 -5.88 -10.38 15.43
N GLU A 70 -5.62 -9.16 15.90
CA GLU A 70 -6.65 -8.10 15.97
C GLU A 70 -7.15 -7.72 14.58
N LEU A 71 -6.24 -7.60 13.60
CA LEU A 71 -6.63 -7.28 12.22
C LEU A 71 -7.45 -8.40 11.56
N ARG A 72 -7.13 -9.66 11.86
CA ARG A 72 -7.91 -10.82 11.39
C ARG A 72 -9.32 -10.83 11.96
N GLU A 73 -9.46 -10.52 13.24
CA GLU A 73 -10.77 -10.42 13.90
C GLU A 73 -11.62 -9.30 13.29
N GLU A 74 -11.02 -8.15 12.98
CA GLU A 74 -11.73 -6.98 12.47
C GLU A 74 -12.04 -7.03 10.97
N PHE A 75 -11.13 -7.54 10.14
CA PHE A 75 -11.23 -7.44 8.67
C PHE A 75 -11.49 -8.76 7.95
N GLY A 76 -11.56 -9.89 8.67
CA GLY A 76 -11.96 -11.17 8.11
C GLY A 76 -11.01 -11.71 7.03
N GLU A 77 -11.52 -11.91 5.81
CA GLU A 77 -10.85 -12.63 4.71
C GLU A 77 -9.66 -11.89 4.05
N VAL A 78 -9.12 -10.85 4.69
CA VAL A 78 -7.88 -10.22 4.23
C VAL A 78 -6.70 -11.20 4.38
N ASP A 79 -5.86 -11.30 3.35
CA ASP A 79 -4.62 -12.06 3.41
C ASP A 79 -3.54 -11.24 4.14
N PHE A 80 -3.21 -11.68 5.36
CA PHE A 80 -2.17 -11.10 6.20
C PHE A 80 -0.82 -11.84 6.17
N ASN A 81 -0.60 -12.77 5.24
CA ASN A 81 0.58 -13.63 5.22
C ASN A 81 1.91 -12.87 5.08
N PHE A 82 1.90 -11.63 4.58
CA PHE A 82 3.08 -10.79 4.48
C PHE A 82 3.43 -10.05 5.78
N LEU A 83 2.53 -10.04 6.78
CA LEU A 83 2.79 -9.40 8.07
C LEU A 83 3.57 -10.34 8.97
N LYS A 84 4.81 -9.93 9.28
CA LYS A 84 5.64 -10.61 10.28
C LYS A 84 5.14 -10.30 11.69
N GLU A 85 5.55 -11.13 12.66
CA GLU A 85 5.38 -10.76 14.06
C GLU A 85 5.99 -9.37 14.30
N LYS A 86 5.27 -8.50 15.03
CA LYS A 86 5.73 -7.14 15.33
C LYS A 86 6.01 -6.27 14.11
N TRP A 87 5.36 -6.52 12.97
CA TRP A 87 5.47 -5.69 11.76
C TRP A 87 5.20 -4.19 12.04
N TYR A 88 4.38 -3.89 13.05
CA TYR A 88 4.01 -2.55 13.49
C TYR A 88 5.12 -1.83 14.30
N LEU A 89 6.25 -2.48 14.55
CA LEU A 89 7.44 -1.83 15.11
C LEU A 89 8.21 -1.14 13.98
N ARG A 90 8.29 0.19 14.04
CA ARG A 90 8.88 1.06 13.00
C ARG A 90 10.41 1.12 13.05
N GLU A 91 11.04 -0.04 12.92
CA GLU A 91 12.49 -0.19 13.00
C GLU A 91 13.07 -0.62 11.65
N GLY A 92 14.35 -0.27 11.42
CA GLY A 92 15.09 -0.66 10.21
C GLY A 92 14.41 -0.20 8.92
N GLU A 93 13.96 -1.16 8.10
CA GLU A 93 13.29 -0.91 6.82
C GLU A 93 11.97 -0.13 6.96
N PHE A 94 11.33 -0.19 8.12
CA PHE A 94 10.07 0.52 8.39
C PHE A 94 10.26 1.84 9.15
N SER A 95 11.50 2.30 9.29
CA SER A 95 11.79 3.63 9.84
C SER A 95 11.25 4.76 8.94
N SER A 96 11.12 5.95 9.52
CA SER A 96 10.69 7.17 8.81
C SER A 96 11.83 7.94 8.14
N ASP A 97 13.03 7.37 8.07
CA ASP A 97 14.17 7.96 7.37
C ASP A 97 13.89 7.99 5.85
N PRO A 98 13.99 9.14 5.16
CA PRO A 98 13.59 9.24 3.75
C PRO A 98 14.28 8.23 2.83
N LYS A 99 15.56 7.95 3.05
CA LYS A 99 16.31 6.95 2.28
C LYS A 99 15.80 5.53 2.54
N ALA A 100 15.51 5.18 3.80
CA ALA A 100 14.90 3.90 4.13
C ALA A 100 13.53 3.74 3.46
N VAL A 101 12.71 4.80 3.46
CA VAL A 101 11.39 4.83 2.83
C VAL A 101 11.51 4.70 1.31
N ASN A 102 12.45 5.39 0.66
CA ASN A 102 12.70 5.26 -0.77
C ASN A 102 13.10 3.83 -1.17
N GLU A 103 13.95 3.17 -0.38
CA GLU A 103 14.28 1.77 -0.61
C GLU A 103 13.09 0.83 -0.36
N ARG A 104 12.24 1.12 0.64
CA ARG A 104 10.97 0.40 0.87
C ARG A 104 10.02 0.53 -0.33
N ALA A 105 9.83 1.76 -0.83
CA ALA A 105 9.00 2.06 -1.99
C ALA A 105 9.52 1.37 -3.27
N LYS A 106 10.84 1.37 -3.47
CA LYS A 106 11.51 0.69 -4.58
C LYS A 106 11.33 -0.83 -4.54
N LYS A 107 11.40 -1.44 -3.36
CA LYS A 107 11.10 -2.87 -3.17
C LYS A 107 9.64 -3.17 -3.51
N LEU A 108 8.70 -2.36 -3.04
CA LEU A 108 7.28 -2.51 -3.37
C LEU A 108 7.03 -2.41 -4.88
N ARG A 109 7.55 -1.37 -5.56
CA ARG A 109 7.45 -1.24 -7.02
C ARG A 109 7.98 -2.47 -7.77
N ARG A 110 9.14 -2.99 -7.35
CA ARG A 110 9.74 -4.18 -7.97
C ARG A 110 8.87 -5.42 -7.75
N TRP A 111 8.35 -5.60 -6.54
CA TRP A 111 7.46 -6.72 -6.22
C TRP A 111 6.17 -6.66 -7.04
N ILE A 112 5.51 -5.49 -7.10
CA ILE A 112 4.32 -5.27 -7.93
C ILE A 112 4.63 -5.53 -9.41
N LYS A 113 5.77 -5.06 -9.93
CA LYS A 113 6.15 -5.27 -11.33
C LYS A 113 6.38 -6.74 -11.69
N GLN A 114 6.70 -7.59 -10.72
CA GLN A 114 6.93 -9.03 -10.92
C GLN A 114 5.63 -9.86 -10.83
N ARG A 115 4.53 -9.24 -10.42
CA ARG A 115 3.22 -9.89 -10.35
C ARG A 115 2.72 -10.27 -11.76
N PRO A 116 2.07 -11.44 -11.91
CA PRO A 116 1.44 -11.81 -13.17
C PRO A 116 0.20 -10.96 -13.49
N GLU A 117 -0.42 -10.34 -12.47
CA GLU A 117 -1.61 -9.51 -12.63
C GLU A 117 -1.33 -8.22 -13.42
N ARG A 118 -2.21 -7.89 -14.38
CA ARG A 118 -2.09 -6.74 -15.27
C ARG A 118 -2.59 -5.45 -14.66
N GLU A 119 -3.66 -5.56 -13.87
CA GLU A 119 -4.33 -4.44 -13.19
C GLU A 119 -4.41 -4.73 -11.69
N ILE A 120 -3.64 -3.95 -10.94
CA ILE A 120 -3.48 -4.08 -9.49
C ILE A 120 -3.92 -2.76 -8.87
N ALA A 121 -4.84 -2.81 -7.91
CA ALA A 121 -5.18 -1.65 -7.11
C ALA A 121 -4.41 -1.70 -5.79
N LEU A 122 -3.72 -0.61 -5.44
CA LEU A 122 -3.04 -0.46 -4.16
C LEU A 122 -3.65 0.70 -3.37
N VAL A 123 -4.22 0.40 -2.21
CA VAL A 123 -4.70 1.40 -1.25
C VAL A 123 -3.59 1.65 -0.21
N SER A 124 -2.97 2.82 -0.28
CA SER A 124 -1.89 3.24 0.63
C SER A 124 -2.20 4.62 1.22
N HIS A 125 -1.21 5.48 1.41
CA HIS A 125 -1.32 6.73 2.15
C HIS A 125 -0.69 7.90 1.42
N GLY A 126 -1.14 9.11 1.74
CA GLY A 126 -0.77 10.31 0.99
C GLY A 126 0.74 10.52 0.93
N PHE A 127 1.41 10.52 2.08
CA PHE A 127 2.83 10.85 2.10
C PHE A 127 3.69 9.72 1.53
N PHE A 128 3.40 8.46 1.90
CA PHE A 128 4.07 7.31 1.28
C PHE A 128 3.90 7.25 -0.24
N ASN A 129 2.75 7.66 -0.78
CA ASN A 129 2.53 7.65 -2.23
C ASN A 129 3.51 8.54 -2.99
N HIS A 130 3.97 9.66 -2.43
CA HIS A 130 5.02 10.48 -3.05
C HIS A 130 6.35 9.72 -3.17
N PHE A 131 6.75 8.94 -2.14
CA PHE A 131 7.91 8.04 -2.26
C PHE A 131 7.67 6.91 -3.27
N LEU A 132 6.43 6.41 -3.32
CA LEU A 132 6.03 5.34 -4.24
C LEU A 132 6.10 5.79 -5.70
N THR A 133 5.74 7.03 -6.00
CA THR A 133 5.81 7.60 -7.36
C THR A 133 7.18 8.21 -7.70
N GLY A 134 8.09 8.27 -6.73
CA GLY A 134 9.46 8.77 -6.94
C GLY A 134 9.57 10.29 -6.88
N GLU A 135 8.66 10.91 -6.13
CA GLU A 135 8.55 12.36 -5.96
C GLU A 135 9.28 12.89 -4.73
N VAL A 136 10.05 12.06 -4.01
CA VAL A 136 10.81 12.44 -2.82
C VAL A 136 12.25 11.94 -2.91
N THR A 137 13.23 12.80 -2.66
CA THR A 137 14.66 12.44 -2.65
C THR A 137 15.06 11.65 -1.40
N ASP A 138 16.27 11.10 -1.38
CA ASP A 138 16.82 10.40 -0.20
C ASP A 138 17.08 11.35 0.98
N GLU A 139 17.08 12.67 0.73
CA GLU A 139 17.15 13.74 1.73
C GLU A 139 15.76 14.15 2.25
N GLY A 140 14.67 13.60 1.69
CA GLY A 140 13.30 13.92 2.07
C GLY A 140 12.72 15.14 1.36
N GLU A 141 13.34 15.62 0.29
CA GLU A 141 12.88 16.77 -0.48
C GLU A 141 11.85 16.33 -1.53
N GLN A 142 10.69 16.98 -1.56
CA GLN A 142 9.67 16.71 -2.58
C GLN A 142 10.08 17.36 -3.91
N THR A 143 10.05 16.60 -5.00
CA THR A 143 10.53 17.03 -6.32
C THR A 143 9.43 17.56 -7.24
N THR A 144 8.17 17.50 -6.81
CA THR A 144 6.99 17.96 -7.56
C THR A 144 6.13 18.89 -6.70
N PRO A 145 5.51 19.94 -7.28
CA PRO A 145 4.47 20.72 -6.61
C PRO A 145 3.14 19.94 -6.53
N TRP A 146 2.31 20.28 -5.53
CA TRP A 146 0.98 19.70 -5.28
C TRP A 146 0.01 19.80 -6.46
#